data_AF-A0A0A0P4J1-F1
#
_entry.id   AF-A0A0A0P4J1-F1
#
_cell.length_a   1.000
_cell.length_b   1.000
_cell.length_c   1.000
_cell.angle_alpha   90.00
_cell.angle_beta   90.00
_cell.angle_gamma   90.00
#
_symmetry.space_group_name_H-M   'P 1'
#
loop_
_entity.id
_entity.type
_entity.pdbx_description
1 polymer ?
#
loop_
_entity_poly.entity_id
_entity_poly.type
_entity_poly.pdbx_seq_one_letter_code
_entity_poly.pdbx_strand_id
1 'polypeptide(L)'
;QAFVFYAAGFETSSSAMSFALYELALHPEIQAKARDEIESVLARYGGEITYEGVRDMQYLYQIFCETLRKYSIASITMRKTMNDYHVPNTKHVIEKGLIVVIPIDAIHRDPEIYPDPERFDPTRFEPEAVAKRHPMTWLPFGAGPRNCI
;
A
#
# COMPACT_ATOMS: atom_id res chain seq x y z
N GLN A 1 -15.67 -1.83 20.37
CA GLN A 1 -14.96 -1.98 19.09
C GLN A 1 -15.46 -1.04 18.00
N ALA A 2 -16.77 -0.76 17.88
CA ALA A 2 -17.34 0.13 16.84
C ALA A 2 -16.61 1.47 16.65
N PHE A 3 -16.27 2.18 17.74
CA PHE A 3 -15.52 3.43 17.67
C PHE A 3 -14.11 3.27 17.07
N VAL A 4 -13.42 2.17 17.37
CA VAL A 4 -12.09 1.88 16.84
C VAL A 4 -12.16 1.62 15.34
N PHE A 5 -13.15 0.84 14.88
CA PHE A 5 -13.35 0.60 13.44
C PHE A 5 -13.70 1.88 12.68
N TYR A 6 -14.57 2.71 13.25
CA TYR A 6 -14.90 3.99 12.65
C TYR A 6 -13.66 4.89 12.56
N ALA A 7 -12.96 5.14 13.67
CA ALA A 7 -11.83 6.06 13.67
C ALA A 7 -10.67 5.55 12.79
N ALA A 8 -10.23 4.30 13.00
CA ALA A 8 -9.11 3.73 12.26
C ALA A 8 -9.41 3.57 10.77
N GLY A 9 -10.64 3.20 10.41
CA GLY A 9 -11.05 3.07 9.01
C GLY A 9 -11.30 4.41 8.31
N PHE A 10 -11.87 5.39 9.01
CA PHE A 10 -12.21 6.68 8.43
C PHE A 10 -10.98 7.53 8.12
N GLU A 11 -10.09 7.73 9.10
CA GLU A 11 -8.94 8.62 8.95
C GLU A 11 -7.95 8.09 7.89
N THR A 12 -7.71 6.78 7.88
CA THR A 12 -6.81 6.15 6.91
C THR A 12 -7.41 6.16 5.50
N SER A 13 -8.67 5.78 5.33
CA SER A 13 -9.32 5.77 4.01
C SER A 13 -9.45 7.18 3.41
N SER A 14 -9.85 8.17 4.23
CA SER A 14 -9.96 9.56 3.77
C SER A 14 -8.62 10.15 3.34
N SER A 15 -7.55 9.85 4.09
CA SER A 15 -6.19 10.25 3.71
C SER A 15 -5.73 9.58 2.40
N ALA A 16 -5.97 8.28 2.25
CA ALA A 16 -5.62 7.54 1.03
C ALA A 16 -6.33 8.11 -0.20
N MET A 17 -7.64 8.37 -0.11
CA MET A 17 -8.40 9.00 -1.20
C MET A 17 -7.89 10.41 -1.51
N SER A 18 -7.57 11.20 -0.48
CA SER A 18 -7.08 12.57 -0.66
C SER A 18 -5.75 12.59 -1.41
N PHE A 19 -4.81 11.72 -1.05
CA PHE A 19 -3.53 11.61 -1.75
C PHE A 19 -3.66 11.04 -3.16
N ALA A 20 -4.54 10.06 -3.38
CA ALA A 20 -4.80 9.55 -4.72
C ALA A 20 -5.35 10.65 -5.64
N LEU A 21 -6.32 11.43 -5.16
CA LEU A 21 -6.88 12.56 -5.91
C LEU A 21 -5.84 13.66 -6.15
N TYR A 22 -4.98 13.93 -5.18
CA TYR A 22 -3.86 14.87 -5.34
C TYR A 22 -2.91 14.43 -6.46
N GLU A 23 -2.48 13.17 -6.47
CA GLU A 23 -1.57 12.65 -7.50
C GLU A 23 -2.24 12.62 -8.88
N LEU A 24 -3.53 12.26 -8.96
CA LEU A 24 -4.28 12.30 -10.21
C LEU A 24 -4.42 13.73 -10.76
N ALA A 25 -4.59 14.73 -9.89
CA ALA A 25 -4.64 16.13 -10.31
C ALA A 25 -3.30 16.65 -10.85
N LEU A 26 -2.18 16.11 -10.36
CA LEU A 26 -0.83 16.44 -10.85
C LEU A 26 -0.44 15.68 -12.12
N HIS A 27 -1.09 14.56 -12.42
CA HIS A 27 -0.77 13.68 -13.55
C HIS A 27 -1.99 13.44 -14.46
N PRO A 28 -2.37 14.42 -15.30
CA PRO A 28 -3.54 14.32 -16.18
C PRO A 28 -3.53 13.10 -17.10
N GLU A 29 -2.36 12.61 -17.51
CA GLU A 29 -2.19 11.41 -18.32
C GLU A 29 -2.55 10.12 -17.56
N ILE A 30 -2.18 10.03 -16.28
CA ILE A 30 -2.55 8.92 -15.41
C ILE A 30 -4.06 8.98 -15.14
N GLN A 31 -4.60 10.18 -14.88
CA GLN A 31 -6.03 10.40 -14.69
C GLN A 31 -6.84 10.01 -15.92
N ALA A 32 -6.43 10.42 -17.11
CA ALA A 32 -7.10 10.06 -18.36
C ALA A 32 -7.12 8.54 -18.57
N LYS A 33 -5.97 7.87 -18.39
CA LYS A 33 -5.90 6.40 -18.51
C LYS A 33 -6.78 5.68 -17.48
N ALA A 34 -6.84 6.17 -16.24
CA ALA A 34 -7.72 5.61 -15.22
C ALA A 34 -9.20 5.80 -15.58
N ARG A 35 -9.56 6.97 -16.12
CA ARG A 35 -10.90 7.26 -16.59
C ARG A 35 -11.31 6.35 -17.75
N ASP A 36 -10.43 6.14 -18.73
CA ASP A 36 -10.67 5.25 -19.86
C ASP A 36 -10.91 3.80 -19.39
N GLU A 37 -10.14 3.32 -18.40
CA GLU A 37 -10.37 2.02 -17.77
C GLU A 37 -11.76 1.97 -17.11
N ILE A 38 -12.10 2.96 -16.27
CA ILE A 38 -13.39 3.03 -15.57
C ILE A 38 -14.55 2.99 -16.57
N GLU A 39 -14.52 3.82 -17.62
CA GLU A 39 -15.56 3.87 -18.65
C GLU A 39 -15.67 2.54 -19.40
N SER A 40 -14.54 1.94 -19.77
CA SER A 40 -14.51 0.63 -20.43
C SER A 40 -15.05 -0.48 -19.53
N VAL A 41 -14.72 -0.48 -18.24
CA VAL A 41 -15.21 -1.49 -17.30
C VAL A 41 -16.71 -1.31 -17.08
N LEU A 42 -17.19 -0.10 -16.81
CA LEU A 42 -18.61 0.18 -16.62
C LEU A 42 -19.43 -0.27 -17.84
N ALA A 43 -18.96 -0.01 -19.07
CA ALA A 43 -19.64 -0.47 -20.28
C ALA A 43 -19.82 -1.99 -20.33
N ARG A 44 -18.85 -2.79 -19.84
CA ARG A 44 -18.97 -4.26 -19.75
C ARG A 44 -19.98 -4.72 -18.70
N TYR A 45 -20.21 -3.91 -17.67
CA TYR A 45 -21.14 -4.19 -16.57
C TYR A 45 -22.45 -3.39 -16.67
N GLY A 46 -22.88 -3.03 -17.90
CA GLY A 46 -24.18 -2.39 -18.14
C GLY A 46 -24.30 -0.94 -17.66
N GLY A 47 -23.18 -0.26 -17.42
CA GLY A 47 -23.12 1.10 -16.88
C GLY A 47 -23.25 1.18 -15.36
N GLU A 48 -23.28 0.05 -14.66
CA GLU A 48 -23.43 0.00 -13.21
C GLU A 48 -22.09 -0.28 -12.49
N ILE A 49 -21.95 0.29 -11.30
CA ILE A 49 -20.83 -0.02 -10.39
C ILE A 49 -21.18 -1.32 -9.66
N THR A 50 -20.52 -2.40 -10.02
CA THR A 50 -20.65 -3.72 -9.39
C THR A 50 -19.36 -4.10 -8.66
N TYR A 51 -19.45 -5.07 -7.74
CA TYR A 51 -18.27 -5.58 -7.03
C TYR A 51 -17.25 -6.18 -8.00
N GLU A 52 -17.72 -6.98 -8.96
CA GLU A 52 -16.93 -7.59 -10.02
C GLU A 52 -16.32 -6.53 -10.93
N GLY A 53 -17.09 -5.48 -11.26
CA GLY A 53 -16.61 -4.34 -12.03
C GLY A 53 -15.45 -3.63 -11.35
N VAL A 54 -15.58 -3.27 -10.08
CA VAL A 54 -14.49 -2.63 -9.32
C VAL A 54 -13.25 -3.53 -9.27
N ARG A 55 -13.42 -4.85 -9.10
CA ARG A 55 -12.31 -5.81 -9.10
C ARG A 55 -11.57 -5.86 -10.45
N ASP A 56 -12.25 -5.58 -11.55
CA ASP A 56 -11.66 -5.57 -12.88
C ASP A 56 -10.96 -4.25 -13.24
N MET A 57 -11.01 -3.22 -12.39
CA MET A 57 -10.29 -1.94 -12.57
C MET A 57 -8.84 -2.05 -12.08
N GLN A 58 -8.02 -2.76 -12.85
CA GLN A 58 -6.65 -3.10 -12.45
C GLN A 58 -5.71 -1.88 -12.38
N TYR A 59 -5.80 -0.96 -13.32
CA TYR A 59 -4.99 0.25 -13.33
C TYR A 59 -5.38 1.20 -12.19
N LEU A 60 -6.67 1.32 -11.89
CA LEU A 60 -7.15 2.04 -10.70
C LEU A 60 -6.62 1.41 -9.41
N TYR A 61 -6.58 0.08 -9.32
CA TYR A 61 -5.97 -0.63 -8.20
C TYR A 61 -4.46 -0.36 -8.09
N GLN A 62 -3.74 -0.31 -9.21
CA GLN A 62 -2.32 0.08 -9.23
C GLN A 62 -2.08 1.51 -8.73
N ILE A 63 -2.93 2.46 -9.11
CA ILE A 63 -2.90 3.85 -8.60
C ILE A 63 -3.11 3.87 -7.09
N PHE A 64 -4.07 3.09 -6.58
CA PHE A 64 -4.31 2.96 -5.15
C PHE A 64 -3.09 2.38 -4.42
N CYS A 65 -2.48 1.33 -4.96
CA CYS A 65 -1.28 0.72 -4.39
C CYS A 65 -0.07 1.69 -4.37
N GLU A 66 0.15 2.43 -5.45
CA GLU A 66 1.23 3.42 -5.54
C GLU A 66 0.99 4.61 -4.61
N THR A 67 -0.27 5.03 -4.44
CA THR A 67 -0.65 6.04 -3.45
C THR A 67 -0.25 5.60 -2.05
N LEU A 68 -0.61 4.38 -1.65
CA LEU A 68 -0.28 3.84 -0.32
C LEU A 68 1.21 3.54 -0.13
N ARG A 69 1.97 3.34 -1.21
CA ARG A 69 3.42 3.27 -1.16
C ARG A 69 4.00 4.66 -0.88
N LYS A 70 3.73 5.63 -1.76
CA LYS A 70 4.32 6.97 -1.68
C LYS A 70 3.89 7.75 -0.44
N TYR A 71 2.64 7.54 -0.01
CA TYR A 71 2.04 8.15 1.18
C TYR A 71 1.70 7.07 2.21
N SER A 72 2.72 6.65 2.97
CA SER A 72 2.57 5.63 4.02
C SER A 72 1.83 6.18 5.24
N ILE A 73 0.50 6.10 5.23
CA ILE A 73 -0.36 6.62 6.31
C ILE A 73 -0.01 5.96 7.66
N ALA A 74 0.21 4.64 7.65
CA ALA A 74 0.80 3.91 8.76
C ALA A 74 2.33 3.80 8.54
N SER A 75 3.07 4.85 8.90
CA SER A 75 4.51 4.98 8.58
C SER A 75 5.44 4.00 9.30
N ILE A 76 5.00 3.44 10.44
CA ILE A 76 5.74 2.43 11.20
C ILE A 76 4.78 1.37 11.76
N THR A 77 5.30 0.16 11.98
CA THR A 77 4.64 -0.82 12.83
C THR A 77 5.61 -1.36 13.88
N MET A 78 5.12 -1.67 15.08
CA MET A 78 5.97 -2.04 16.20
C MET A 78 5.67 -3.47 16.66
N ARG A 79 6.69 -4.17 17.15
CA ARG A 79 6.57 -5.47 17.82
C ARG A 79 7.38 -5.44 19.11
N LYS A 80 6.88 -6.09 20.16
CA LYS A 80 7.66 -6.33 21.39
C LYS A 80 8.17 -7.76 21.38
N THR A 81 9.47 -7.95 21.56
CA THR A 81 10.06 -9.30 21.64
C THR A 81 9.63 -9.98 22.95
N MET A 82 9.12 -11.21 22.84
CA MET A 82 8.69 -11.99 24.00
C MET A 82 9.78 -12.93 24.53
N ASN A 83 10.78 -13.22 23.70
CA ASN A 83 11.98 -14.00 23.99
C ASN A 83 13.17 -13.39 23.22
N ASP A 84 14.38 -13.74 23.62
CA ASP A 84 15.58 -13.41 22.85
C ASP A 84 15.48 -14.01 21.45
N TYR A 85 15.72 -13.18 20.43
CA TYR A 85 15.62 -13.57 19.03
C TYR A 85 16.97 -13.42 18.34
N HIS A 86 17.56 -14.54 17.94
CA HIS A 86 18.76 -14.57 17.13
C HIS A 86 18.41 -14.25 15.68
N VAL A 87 18.89 -13.11 15.17
CA VAL A 87 18.61 -12.69 13.79
C VAL A 87 19.35 -13.64 12.83
N PRO A 88 18.64 -14.34 11.92
CA PRO A 88 19.25 -15.31 11.04
C PRO A 88 20.44 -14.74 10.25
N ASN A 89 21.48 -15.54 10.08
CA ASN A 89 22.70 -15.18 9.33
C ASN A 89 23.48 -13.99 9.92
N THR A 90 23.25 -13.62 11.18
CA THR A 90 24.02 -12.58 11.87
C THR A 90 24.41 -13.01 13.28
N LYS A 91 25.30 -12.25 13.92
CA LYS A 91 25.63 -12.40 15.35
C LYS A 91 24.70 -11.62 16.29
N HIS A 92 23.68 -10.95 15.74
CA HIS A 92 22.82 -10.04 16.50
C HIS A 92 21.69 -10.80 17.21
N VAL A 93 21.45 -10.40 18.46
CA VAL A 93 20.35 -10.88 19.29
C VAL A 93 19.45 -9.70 19.60
N ILE A 94 18.15 -9.82 19.32
CA ILE A 94 17.14 -8.89 19.80
C ILE A 94 16.65 -9.43 21.14
N GLU A 95 17.11 -8.83 22.22
CA GLU A 95 16.79 -9.26 23.58
C GLU A 95 15.29 -9.17 23.87
N LYS A 96 14.83 -10.03 24.77
CA LYS A 96 13.47 -10.05 25.30
C LYS A 96 13.08 -8.68 25.87
N GLY A 97 11.88 -8.23 25.51
CA GLY A 97 11.28 -7.01 26.04
C GLY A 97 11.57 -5.75 25.20
N LEU A 98 12.48 -5.84 24.22
CA LEU A 98 12.76 -4.75 23.28
C LEU A 98 11.58 -4.48 22.34
N ILE A 99 11.41 -3.22 21.96
CA ILE A 99 10.50 -2.79 20.91
C ILE A 99 11.28 -2.77 19.60
N VAL A 100 10.86 -3.58 18.64
CA VAL A 100 11.33 -3.56 17.26
C VAL A 100 10.40 -2.67 16.45
N VAL A 101 10.96 -1.64 15.83
CA VAL A 101 10.25 -0.74 14.92
C VAL A 101 10.54 -1.17 13.49
N ILE A 102 9.48 -1.42 12.72
CA ILE A 102 9.55 -1.71 11.29
C ILE A 102 9.23 -0.40 10.55
N PRO A 103 10.21 0.20 9.85
CA PRO A 103 10.05 1.52 9.25
C PRO A 103 9.39 1.41 7.86
N ILE A 104 8.06 1.30 7.82
CA ILE A 104 7.28 1.10 6.58
C ILE A 104 7.55 2.24 5.58
N ASP A 105 7.51 3.49 6.02
CA ASP A 105 7.74 4.64 5.12
C ASP A 105 9.16 4.63 4.51
N ALA A 106 10.17 4.25 5.28
CA ALA A 106 11.54 4.14 4.77
C ALA A 106 11.66 3.00 3.73
N ILE A 107 11.03 1.85 3.99
CA ILE A 107 11.00 0.72 3.05
C ILE A 107 10.29 1.13 1.75
N HIS A 108 9.16 1.83 1.86
CA HIS A 108 8.38 2.30 0.70
C HIS A 108 9.10 3.36 -0.13
N ARG A 109 10.08 4.06 0.45
CA ARG A 109 10.90 5.11 -0.20
C ARG A 109 12.33 4.67 -0.51
N ASP A 110 12.66 3.39 -0.28
CA ASP A 110 14.00 2.88 -0.54
C ASP A 110 14.25 2.78 -2.05
N PRO A 111 15.24 3.50 -2.63
CA PRO A 111 15.52 3.48 -4.07
C PRO A 111 16.04 2.13 -4.57
N GLU A 112 16.58 1.26 -3.70
CA GLU A 112 16.98 -0.11 -4.09
C GLU A 112 15.76 -1.01 -4.32
N ILE A 113 14.64 -0.70 -3.67
CA ILE A 113 13.36 -1.44 -3.79
C ILE A 113 12.44 -0.78 -4.82
N TYR A 114 12.39 0.56 -4.80
CA TYR A 114 11.54 1.42 -5.62
C TYR A 114 12.40 2.51 -6.30
N PRO A 115 13.01 2.22 -7.45
CA PRO A 115 13.85 3.19 -8.18
C PRO A 115 13.09 4.49 -8.46
N ASP A 116 13.69 5.67 -8.25
CA ASP A 116 13.02 6.98 -8.29
C ASP A 116 11.79 7.04 -7.35
N PRO A 117 11.97 6.85 -6.03
CA PRO A 117 10.86 6.60 -5.09
C PRO A 117 9.89 7.78 -4.95
N GLU A 118 10.30 9.00 -5.28
CA GLU A 118 9.45 10.20 -5.27
C GLU A 118 8.56 10.31 -6.51
N ARG A 119 8.87 9.61 -7.61
CA ARG A 119 8.03 9.60 -8.80
C ARG A 119 6.80 8.72 -8.55
N PHE A 120 5.62 9.28 -8.81
CA PHE A 120 4.37 8.54 -8.80
C PHE A 120 4.28 7.68 -10.07
N ASP A 121 4.36 6.36 -9.91
CA ASP A 121 4.37 5.42 -11.03
C ASP A 121 3.52 4.18 -10.73
N PRO A 122 2.26 4.14 -11.19
CA PRO A 122 1.37 2.98 -11.00
C PRO A 122 1.95 1.68 -11.59
N THR A 123 2.83 1.73 -12.59
CA THR A 123 3.37 0.53 -13.24
C THR A 123 4.25 -0.32 -12.31
N ARG A 124 4.68 0.23 -11.17
CA ARG A 124 5.35 -0.51 -10.08
C ARG A 124 4.48 -1.62 -9.50
N PHE A 125 3.17 -1.56 -9.71
CA PHE A 125 2.19 -2.53 -9.24
C PHE A 125 1.60 -3.38 -10.36
N GLU A 126 2.21 -3.39 -11.55
CA GLU A 126 1.95 -4.42 -12.55
C GLU A 126 2.30 -5.81 -11.97
N PRO A 127 1.55 -6.88 -12.34
CA PRO A 127 1.72 -8.22 -11.77
C PRO A 127 3.17 -8.73 -11.80
N GLU A 128 3.89 -8.52 -12.90
CA GLU A 128 5.28 -8.96 -13.07
C GLU A 128 6.25 -8.17 -12.18
N ALA A 129 5.99 -6.88 -11.95
CA ALA A 129 6.80 -6.04 -11.07
C ALA A 129 6.61 -6.43 -9.60
N VAL A 130 5.36 -6.71 -9.20
CA VAL A 130 5.04 -7.20 -7.85
C VAL A 130 5.67 -8.57 -7.62
N ALA A 131 5.57 -9.49 -8.58
CA ALA A 131 6.09 -10.86 -8.44
C ALA A 131 7.62 -10.91 -8.27
N LYS A 132 8.35 -9.93 -8.80
CA LYS A 132 9.81 -9.84 -8.66
C LYS A 132 10.25 -9.20 -7.33
N ARG A 133 9.35 -8.50 -6.64
CA ARG A 133 9.68 -7.77 -5.42
C ARG A 133 9.46 -8.65 -4.20
N HIS A 134 10.31 -8.50 -3.19
CA HIS A 134 10.12 -9.23 -1.93
C HIS A 134 8.78 -8.83 -1.27
N PRO A 135 7.96 -9.78 -0.78
CA PRO A 135 6.60 -9.48 -0.32
C PRO A 135 6.54 -8.54 0.90
N MET A 136 7.61 -8.47 1.72
CA MET A 136 7.68 -7.57 2.88
C MET A 136 8.16 -6.15 2.54
N THR A 137 7.97 -5.71 1.30
CA THR A 137 8.38 -4.37 0.84
C THR A 137 7.21 -3.43 0.58
N TRP A 138 5.98 -3.95 0.50
CA TRP A 138 4.75 -3.18 0.44
C TRP A 138 3.85 -3.59 1.60
N LEU A 139 3.84 -2.79 2.65
CA LEU A 139 3.23 -3.10 3.94
C LEU A 139 2.17 -2.07 4.40
N PRO A 140 1.32 -1.49 3.51
CA PRO A 140 0.39 -0.45 3.93
C PRO A 140 -0.69 -0.94 4.92
N PHE A 141 -0.96 -2.25 4.93
CA PHE A 141 -1.89 -2.90 5.85
C PHE A 141 -1.17 -3.75 6.91
N GLY A 142 0.16 -3.63 7.01
CA GLY A 142 0.99 -4.50 7.83
C GLY A 142 1.05 -5.96 7.32
N ALA A 143 1.59 -6.85 8.15
CA ALA A 143 1.71 -8.27 7.85
C ALA A 143 1.57 -9.14 9.11
N GLY A 144 1.20 -10.41 8.90
CA GLY A 144 1.03 -11.41 9.96
C GLY A 144 -0.33 -11.29 10.67
N PRO A 145 -0.51 -11.94 11.83
CA PRO A 145 -1.81 -12.11 12.50
C PRO A 145 -2.40 -10.83 13.12
N ARG A 146 -1.73 -9.68 12.93
CA ARG A 146 -2.13 -8.36 13.43
C ARG A 146 -2.13 -7.33 12.29
N ASN A 147 -2.33 -7.79 11.05
CA ASN A 147 -2.56 -6.91 9.91
C ASN A 147 -3.95 -6.24 10.02
N CYS A 148 -4.20 -5.27 9.15
CA CYS A 148 -5.52 -4.64 9.03
C CYS A 148 -6.59 -5.69 8.71
N ILE A 149 -7.80 -5.50 9.24
CA ILE A 149 -8.99 -6.34 9.04
C ILE A 149 -10.10 -5.57 8.34
#